data_AF-A0A447T521-F1
#
_entry.id   AF-A0A447T521-F1
#
_cell.length_a   1.000
_cell.length_b   1.000
_cell.length_c   1.000
_cell.angle_alpha   90.00
_cell.angle_beta   90.00
_cell.angle_gamma   90.00
#
_symmetry.space_group_name_H-M   'P 1'
#
loop_
_entity.id
_entity.type
_entity.pdbx_description
1 polymer ?
#
loop_
_entity_poly.entity_id
_entity_poly.type
_entity_poly.pdbx_seq_one_letter_code
_entity_poly.pdbx_strand_id
1 'polypeptide(L)'
;MQTQLRRPAPGLEPWIHSFRRYRFEPSDPQVLTLLPGTGAELWLGEDGAAGLLCFRRRIQRIARPALPVFAVRFRAGALPQLCSLPLSLLVDRVTPPARAWPEAGGLWARMARADFDAQCEMAGRFLRGRLRPEPELERMRHLARQIFADSAVFALGEYAVEKAWTVAACPAASMPARA
;
A
#
# COMPACT_ATOMS: atom_id res chain seq x y z
N MET A 1 -16.32 13.09 7.98
CA MET A 1 -15.32 12.05 8.30
C MET A 1 -14.29 12.62 9.29
N GLN A 2 -14.20 12.04 10.48
CA GLN A 2 -13.15 12.35 11.45
C GLN A 2 -11.97 11.37 11.28
N THR A 3 -10.75 11.86 11.47
CA THR A 3 -9.53 11.04 11.35
C THR A 3 -8.63 11.21 12.56
N GLN A 4 -8.36 10.11 13.27
CA GLN A 4 -7.29 10.03 14.25
C GLN A 4 -6.02 9.51 13.55
N LEU A 5 -4.85 10.05 13.90
CA LEU A 5 -3.57 9.68 13.26
C LEU A 5 -2.49 9.43 14.31
N ARG A 6 -1.67 8.39 14.08
CA ARG A 6 -0.45 8.12 14.83
C ARG A 6 0.72 7.87 13.88
N ARG A 7 1.90 8.40 14.21
CA ARG A 7 3.14 8.06 13.51
C ARG A 7 3.55 6.62 13.84
N PRO A 8 4.22 5.92 12.92
CA PRO A 8 4.71 4.59 13.22
C PRO A 8 5.84 4.64 14.26
N ALA A 9 6.05 3.53 14.95
CA ALA A 9 7.15 3.37 15.89
C ALA A 9 8.51 3.34 15.17
N PRO A 10 9.62 3.64 15.89
CA PRO A 10 10.98 3.51 15.37
C PRO A 10 11.24 2.21 14.59
N GLY A 11 11.87 2.37 13.43
CA GLY A 11 12.22 1.33 12.46
C GLY A 11 11.13 1.05 11.41
N LEU A 12 9.90 1.53 11.61
CA LEU A 12 8.80 1.38 10.65
C LEU A 12 8.56 2.63 9.81
N GLU A 13 9.12 3.78 10.16
CA GLU A 13 8.97 5.05 9.44
C GLU A 13 9.30 4.95 7.95
N PRO A 14 10.30 4.17 7.51
CA PRO A 14 10.55 4.02 6.08
C PRO A 14 9.41 3.27 5.37
N TRP A 15 8.71 2.38 6.05
CA TRP A 15 7.75 1.46 5.44
C TRP A 15 6.32 1.96 5.55
N ILE A 16 6.00 2.55 6.68
CA ILE A 16 4.68 3.00 7.07
C ILE A 16 4.70 4.52 7.10
N HIS A 17 3.72 5.13 6.45
CA HIS A 17 3.53 6.57 6.50
C HIS A 17 2.84 6.96 7.81
N SER A 18 1.69 6.35 8.08
CA SER A 18 0.95 6.56 9.32
C SER A 18 -0.07 5.46 9.58
N PHE A 19 -0.44 5.33 10.85
CA PHE A 19 -1.62 4.61 11.29
C PHE A 19 -2.76 5.60 11.47
N ARG A 20 -3.98 5.17 11.13
CA ARG A 20 -5.15 6.03 11.09
C ARG A 20 -6.38 5.31 11.61
N ARG A 21 -7.34 6.07 12.12
CA ARG A 21 -8.69 5.57 12.39
C ARG A 21 -9.69 6.54 11.80
N TYR A 22 -10.48 6.04 10.84
CA TYR A 22 -11.53 6.79 10.18
C TYR A 22 -12.85 6.55 10.91
N ARG A 23 -13.55 7.64 11.26
CA ARG A 23 -14.93 7.60 11.75
C ARG A 23 -15.80 8.36 10.77
N PHE A 24 -16.87 7.71 10.33
CA PHE A 24 -17.81 8.25 9.36
C PHE A 24 -19.06 8.71 10.09
N GLU A 25 -19.49 9.94 9.79
CA GLU A 25 -20.71 10.53 10.33
C GLU A 25 -21.90 10.19 9.44
N PRO A 26 -23.15 10.19 9.96
CA PRO A 26 -24.34 9.95 9.13
C PRO A 26 -24.45 10.89 7.92
N SER A 27 -23.95 12.13 8.04
CA SER A 27 -23.91 13.13 6.98
C SER A 27 -22.85 12.89 5.91
N ASP A 28 -21.89 11.98 6.13
CA ASP A 28 -20.88 11.64 5.11
C ASP A 28 -21.55 10.89 3.94
N PRO A 29 -21.05 11.02 2.69
CA PRO A 29 -21.60 10.31 1.54
C PRO A 29 -21.64 8.79 1.73
N GLN A 30 -22.76 8.14 1.40
CA GLN A 30 -22.90 6.68 1.48
C GLN A 30 -21.93 5.91 0.57
N VAL A 31 -21.41 6.57 -0.47
CA VAL A 31 -20.41 6.03 -1.37
C VAL A 31 -19.19 6.92 -1.31
N LEU A 32 -18.05 6.35 -0.92
CA LEU A 32 -16.77 7.02 -0.85
C LEU A 32 -16.03 6.85 -2.17
N THR A 33 -15.47 7.94 -2.67
CA THR A 33 -14.62 7.94 -3.86
C THR A 33 -13.15 7.93 -3.45
N LEU A 34 -12.45 6.85 -3.77
CA LEU A 34 -11.02 6.69 -3.55
C LEU A 34 -10.28 7.02 -4.85
N LEU A 35 -9.45 8.06 -4.79
CA LEU A 35 -8.64 8.50 -5.91
C LEU A 35 -7.36 7.64 -6.03
N PRO A 36 -6.82 7.48 -7.25
CA PRO A 36 -5.50 6.87 -7.45
C PRO A 36 -4.43 7.56 -6.58
N GLY A 37 -3.50 6.77 -6.05
CA GLY A 37 -2.41 7.28 -5.25
C GLY A 37 -1.14 6.44 -5.42
N THR A 38 -0.04 6.89 -4.80
CA THR A 38 1.27 6.20 -4.84
C THR A 38 1.51 5.28 -3.66
N GLY A 39 0.71 5.39 -2.59
CA GLY A 39 0.71 4.49 -1.43
C GLY A 39 -0.33 3.38 -1.57
N ALA A 40 -0.16 2.32 -0.78
CA ALA A 40 -1.24 1.37 -0.51
C ALA A 40 -1.82 1.67 0.87
N GLU A 41 -3.06 1.27 1.13
CA GLU A 41 -3.67 1.40 2.44
C GLU A 41 -4.37 0.10 2.82
N LEU A 42 -4.06 -0.46 3.99
CA LEU A 42 -4.79 -1.60 4.55
C LEU A 42 -5.90 -1.04 5.43
N TRP A 43 -7.15 -1.38 5.12
CA TRP A 43 -8.33 -1.07 5.92
C TRP A 43 -8.76 -2.31 6.70
N LEU A 44 -9.14 -2.10 7.96
CA LEU A 44 -9.66 -3.10 8.88
C LEU A 44 -10.87 -2.51 9.62
N GLY A 45 -12.07 -2.75 9.10
CA GLY A 45 -13.34 -2.40 9.73
C GLY A 45 -13.93 -3.56 10.54
N GLU A 46 -14.62 -3.23 11.64
CA GLU A 46 -15.35 -4.20 12.47
C GLU A 46 -16.51 -4.87 11.74
N ASP A 47 -17.10 -4.18 10.77
CA ASP A 47 -18.19 -4.64 9.89
C ASP A 47 -17.71 -5.55 8.75
N GLY A 48 -16.42 -5.89 8.73
CA GLY A 48 -15.82 -6.67 7.65
C GLY A 48 -15.40 -5.84 6.44
N ALA A 49 -15.46 -4.50 6.51
CA ALA A 49 -14.81 -3.60 5.54
C ALA A 49 -13.28 -3.69 5.68
N ALA A 50 -12.73 -4.83 5.25
CA ALA A 50 -11.33 -5.19 5.38
C ALA A 50 -10.71 -5.39 4.00
N GLY A 51 -9.70 -4.61 3.66
CA GLY A 51 -9.10 -4.65 2.33
C GLY A 51 -7.77 -3.93 2.24
N LEU A 52 -6.81 -4.53 1.56
CA LEU A 52 -5.61 -3.89 1.07
C LEU A 52 -5.94 -3.19 -0.26
N LEU A 53 -5.90 -1.86 -0.20
CA LEU A 53 -6.23 -0.94 -1.28
C LEU A 53 -4.94 -0.51 -1.97
N CYS A 54 -4.82 -0.81 -3.27
CA CYS A 54 -3.64 -0.45 -4.07
C CYS A 54 -4.04 0.18 -5.41
N PHE A 55 -4.80 1.28 -5.37
CA PHE A 55 -5.26 1.95 -6.59
C PHE A 55 -4.16 2.85 -7.18
N ARG A 56 -3.83 2.62 -8.46
CA ARG A 56 -2.78 3.33 -9.20
C ARG A 56 -3.30 4.09 -10.40
N ARG A 57 -4.35 3.59 -11.05
CA ARG A 57 -4.86 4.15 -12.31
C ARG A 57 -6.36 4.39 -12.29
N ARG A 58 -7.08 3.73 -11.39
CA ARG A 58 -8.55 3.77 -11.35
C ARG A 58 -9.08 4.50 -10.13
N ILE A 59 -10.12 5.31 -10.35
CA ILE A 59 -10.97 5.80 -9.28
C ILE A 59 -11.82 4.62 -8.81
N GLN A 60 -11.81 4.35 -7.51
CA GLN A 60 -12.67 3.33 -6.91
C GLN A 60 -13.80 3.97 -6.13
N ARG A 61 -14.99 3.39 -6.22
CA ARG A 61 -16.14 3.73 -5.38
C ARG A 61 -16.41 2.57 -4.44
N ILE A 62 -16.43 2.84 -3.14
CA ILE A 62 -16.74 1.85 -2.11
C ILE A 62 -17.90 2.34 -1.25
N ALA A 63 -18.68 1.40 -0.73
CA ALA A 63 -19.69 1.75 0.28
C ALA A 63 -19.00 2.32 1.52
N ARG A 64 -19.60 3.35 2.11
CA ARG A 64 -19.17 3.93 3.38
C ARG A 64 -19.28 2.86 4.48
N PRO A 65 -18.20 2.55 5.21
CA PRO A 65 -18.26 1.66 6.36
C PRO A 65 -19.26 2.16 7.40
N ALA A 66 -19.98 1.24 8.04
CA ALA A 66 -20.93 1.58 9.09
C ALA A 66 -20.23 1.79 10.44
N LEU A 67 -19.08 1.14 10.62
CA LEU A 67 -18.27 1.21 11.83
C LEU A 67 -16.92 1.89 11.55
N PRO A 68 -16.21 2.34 12.60
CA PRO A 68 -14.88 2.90 12.44
C PRO A 68 -13.92 1.92 11.74
N VAL A 69 -13.05 2.46 10.90
CA VAL A 69 -12.04 1.68 10.17
C VAL A 69 -10.66 2.05 10.67
N PHE A 70 -9.92 1.05 11.13
CA PHE A 70 -8.49 1.19 11.35
C PHE A 70 -7.75 1.04 10.02
N ALA A 71 -6.80 1.94 9.75
CA ALA A 71 -6.08 1.97 8.50
C ALA A 71 -4.57 2.07 8.70
N VAL A 72 -3.83 1.30 7.90
CA VAL A 72 -2.37 1.38 7.79
C VAL A 72 -2.01 1.93 6.43
N ARG A 73 -1.42 3.13 6.39
CA ARG A 73 -0.95 3.73 5.15
C ARG A 73 0.51 3.37 4.92
N PHE A 74 0.79 2.64 3.86
CA PHE A 74 2.14 2.28 3.44
C PHE A 74 2.78 3.42 2.63
N ARG A 75 4.10 3.56 2.75
CA ARG A 75 4.85 4.44 1.84
C ARG A 75 4.88 3.87 0.42
N ALA A 76 5.07 4.75 -0.57
CA ALA A 76 5.31 4.33 -1.94
C ALA A 76 6.48 3.33 -2.00
N GLY A 77 6.30 2.24 -2.75
CA GLY A 77 7.30 1.17 -2.88
C GLY A 77 7.51 0.29 -1.63
N ALA A 78 6.81 0.52 -0.51
CA ALA A 78 7.05 -0.26 0.71
C ALA A 78 6.36 -1.63 0.73
N LEU A 79 5.25 -1.78 0.00
CA LEU A 79 4.39 -2.97 0.07
C LEU A 79 5.10 -4.29 -0.30
N PRO A 80 5.97 -4.37 -1.34
CA PRO A 80 6.68 -5.60 -1.68
C PRO A 80 7.56 -6.17 -0.56
N GLN A 81 8.04 -5.34 0.37
CA GLN A 81 8.86 -5.77 1.51
C GLN A 81 8.05 -6.33 2.68
N LEU A 82 6.72 -6.15 2.62
CA LEU A 82 5.80 -6.54 3.67
C LEU A 82 4.84 -7.63 3.20
N CYS A 83 4.62 -7.77 1.89
CA CYS A 83 3.66 -8.68 1.27
C CYS A 83 4.35 -9.49 0.17
N SER A 84 4.18 -10.81 0.19
CA SER A 84 4.76 -11.72 -0.82
C SER A 84 3.99 -11.74 -2.14
N LEU A 85 2.78 -11.17 -2.19
CA LEU A 85 2.01 -11.13 -3.42
C LEU A 85 2.66 -10.19 -4.44
N PRO A 86 2.81 -10.62 -5.70
CA PRO A 86 3.24 -9.73 -6.78
C PRO A 86 2.35 -8.50 -6.87
N LEU A 87 2.97 -7.32 -7.03
CA LEU A 87 2.26 -6.04 -7.11
C LEU A 87 1.21 -6.04 -8.24
N SER A 88 1.46 -6.76 -9.34
CA SER A 88 0.52 -6.95 -10.46
C SER A 88 -0.81 -7.59 -10.06
N LEU A 89 -0.85 -8.34 -8.96
CA LEU A 89 -2.08 -8.94 -8.43
C LEU A 89 -2.84 -8.02 -7.48
N LEU A 90 -2.20 -6.93 -7.02
CA LEU A 90 -2.73 -5.99 -6.03
C LEU A 90 -3.23 -4.70 -6.66
N VAL A 91 -2.58 -4.24 -7.74
CA VAL A 91 -2.84 -2.95 -8.37
C VAL A 91 -4.29 -2.87 -8.89
N ASP A 92 -4.92 -1.73 -8.62
CA ASP A 92 -6.28 -1.38 -9.02
C ASP A 92 -7.36 -2.36 -8.51
N ARG A 93 -7.09 -3.01 -7.37
CA ARG A 93 -7.99 -3.98 -6.72
C ARG A 93 -8.09 -3.74 -5.22
N VAL A 94 -9.23 -4.13 -4.64
CA VAL A 94 -9.36 -4.35 -3.20
C VAL A 94 -8.97 -5.81 -2.93
N THR A 95 -7.87 -6.02 -2.22
CA THR A 95 -7.39 -7.38 -1.91
C THR A 95 -7.73 -7.74 -0.47
N PRO A 96 -8.42 -8.86 -0.19
CA PRO A 96 -8.68 -9.30 1.18
C PRO A 96 -7.36 -9.43 1.98
N PRO A 97 -7.29 -8.97 3.24
CA PRO A 97 -6.05 -9.04 4.02
C PRO A 97 -5.54 -10.47 4.20
N ALA A 98 -6.44 -11.45 4.35
CA ALA A 98 -6.10 -12.87 4.42
C ALA A 98 -5.46 -13.42 3.15
N ARG A 99 -5.66 -12.78 1.98
CA ARG A 99 -4.96 -13.16 0.75
C ARG A 99 -3.54 -12.62 0.72
N ALA A 100 -3.35 -11.38 1.19
CA ALA A 100 -2.04 -10.74 1.28
C ALA A 100 -1.16 -11.34 2.38
N TRP A 101 -1.78 -11.77 3.48
CA TRP A 101 -1.13 -12.35 4.64
C TRP A 101 -1.99 -13.47 5.23
N PRO A 102 -1.94 -14.68 4.66
CA PRO A 102 -2.72 -15.83 5.12
C PRO A 102 -2.46 -16.21 6.58
N GLU A 103 -1.21 -16.06 7.02
CA GLU A 103 -0.74 -16.39 8.36
C GLU A 103 -1.23 -15.41 9.44
N ALA A 104 -1.82 -14.30 9.03
CA ALA A 104 -2.30 -13.26 9.92
C ALA A 104 -3.73 -13.48 10.42
N GLY A 105 -4.31 -14.66 10.18
CA GLY A 105 -5.70 -15.07 10.45
C GLY A 105 -6.47 -14.25 11.49
N GLY A 106 -6.64 -14.78 12.71
CA GLY A 106 -7.43 -14.14 13.77
C GLY A 106 -6.91 -12.78 14.24
N LEU A 107 -5.71 -12.36 13.83
CA LEU A 107 -5.16 -11.06 14.19
C LEU A 107 -5.99 -9.91 13.60
N TRP A 108 -6.46 -10.03 12.36
CA TRP A 108 -7.28 -9.00 11.72
C TRP A 108 -8.56 -8.71 12.48
N ALA A 109 -9.27 -9.78 12.87
CA ALA A 109 -10.48 -9.66 13.67
C ALA A 109 -10.21 -9.07 15.06
N ARG A 110 -9.09 -9.45 15.70
CA ARG A 110 -8.68 -8.88 16.99
C ARG A 110 -8.36 -7.39 16.87
N MET A 111 -7.62 -6.98 15.84
CA MET A 111 -7.30 -5.57 15.64
C MET A 111 -8.53 -4.75 15.29
N ALA A 112 -9.44 -5.27 14.47
CA ALA A 112 -10.66 -4.55 14.10
C ALA A 112 -11.42 -4.05 15.35
N ARG A 113 -11.50 -4.87 16.41
CA ARG A 113 -12.25 -4.59 17.65
C ARG A 113 -11.44 -3.91 18.76
N ALA A 114 -10.13 -3.74 18.59
CA ALA A 114 -9.28 -3.17 19.61
C ALA A 114 -9.38 -1.63 19.61
N ASP A 115 -8.99 -0.99 20.72
CA ASP A 115 -8.83 0.46 20.74
C ASP A 115 -7.71 0.93 19.79
N PHE A 116 -7.65 2.23 19.54
CA PHE A 116 -6.73 2.76 18.55
C PHE A 116 -5.26 2.54 18.92
N ASP A 117 -4.89 2.57 20.19
CA ASP A 117 -3.50 2.40 20.57
C ASP A 117 -3.06 0.94 20.45
N ALA A 118 -3.90 0.01 20.89
CA ALA A 118 -3.71 -1.42 20.76
C ALA A 118 -3.67 -1.87 19.28
N GLN A 119 -4.59 -1.37 18.45
CA GLN A 119 -4.57 -1.59 16.99
C GLN A 119 -3.20 -1.29 16.38
N CYS A 120 -2.65 -0.18 16.83
CA CYS A 120 -1.51 0.48 16.24
C CYS A 120 -0.20 -0.18 16.75
N GLU A 121 -0.20 -0.70 17.98
CA GLU A 121 0.86 -1.59 18.50
C GLU A 121 0.85 -2.96 17.81
N MET A 122 -0.32 -3.59 17.70
CA MET A 122 -0.48 -4.89 17.05
C MET A 122 -0.05 -4.84 15.59
N ALA A 123 -0.49 -3.82 14.85
CA ALA A 123 -0.08 -3.60 13.46
C ALA A 123 1.42 -3.34 13.36
N GLY A 124 1.99 -2.51 14.24
CA GLY A 124 3.43 -2.27 14.29
C GLY A 124 4.24 -3.55 14.50
N ARG A 125 3.87 -4.37 15.49
CA ARG A 125 4.53 -5.65 15.78
C ARG A 125 4.43 -6.61 14.58
N PHE A 126 3.23 -6.71 14.01
CA PHE A 126 2.97 -7.57 12.86
C PHE A 126 3.81 -7.21 11.64
N LEU A 127 3.88 -5.93 11.31
CA LEU A 127 4.59 -5.43 10.13
C LEU A 127 6.11 -5.52 10.31
N ARG A 128 6.61 -5.24 11.52
CA ARG A 128 8.03 -5.35 11.83
C ARG A 128 8.52 -6.79 11.66
N GLY A 129 7.75 -7.78 12.10
CA GLY A 129 8.08 -9.20 11.93
C GLY A 129 8.09 -9.69 10.49
N ARG A 130 7.69 -8.86 9.51
CA ARG A 130 7.62 -9.19 8.09
C ARG A 130 8.61 -8.46 7.21
N LEU A 131 9.36 -7.51 7.78
CA LEU A 131 10.36 -6.79 7.02
C LEU A 131 11.41 -7.78 6.52
N ARG A 132 11.40 -8.01 5.21
CA ARG A 132 12.40 -8.84 4.55
C ARG A 132 13.66 -8.00 4.27
N PRO A 133 14.86 -8.52 4.55
CA PRO A 133 16.08 -7.90 4.07
C PRO A 133 16.25 -8.23 2.58
N GLU A 134 15.71 -7.40 1.70
CA GLU A 134 15.93 -7.51 0.25
C GLU A 134 16.62 -6.23 -0.30
N PRO A 135 17.95 -6.28 -0.53
CA PRO A 135 18.74 -5.13 -0.98
C PRO A 135 18.33 -4.55 -2.35
N GLU A 136 17.78 -5.37 -3.24
CA GLU A 136 17.31 -4.92 -4.56
C GLU A 136 15.99 -4.13 -4.45
N LEU A 137 15.07 -4.56 -3.59
CA LEU A 137 13.84 -3.83 -3.30
C LEU A 137 14.10 -2.51 -2.59
N GLU A 138 15.17 -2.41 -1.81
CA GLU A 138 15.59 -1.18 -1.16
C GLU A 138 16.01 -0.09 -2.19
N ARG A 139 16.72 -0.50 -3.26
CA ARG A 139 17.08 0.39 -4.37
C ARG A 139 15.85 0.88 -5.15
N MET A 140 14.95 -0.04 -5.51
CA MET A 140 13.67 0.32 -6.15
C MET A 140 12.80 1.24 -5.28
N ARG A 141 12.86 1.08 -3.96
CA ARG A 141 12.15 1.95 -3.01
C ARG A 141 12.74 3.35 -2.95
N HIS A 142 14.06 3.48 -2.96
CA HIS A 142 14.71 4.79 -3.02
C HIS A 142 14.26 5.53 -4.29
N LEU A 143 14.28 4.85 -5.43
CA LEU A 143 13.80 5.38 -6.71
C LEU A 143 12.32 5.79 -6.67
N ALA A 144 11.43 4.93 -6.15
CA ALA A 144 10.00 5.24 -6.04
C ALA A 144 9.71 6.45 -5.13
N ARG A 145 10.53 6.67 -4.10
CA ARG A 145 10.42 7.85 -3.24
C ARG A 145 10.92 9.12 -3.93
N GLN A 146 12.00 9.03 -4.69
CA GLN A 146 12.53 10.16 -5.47
C GLN A 146 11.51 10.60 -6.53
N ILE A 147 10.95 9.65 -7.29
CA ILE A 147 9.86 9.91 -8.25
C ILE A 147 8.69 10.62 -7.56
N PHE A 148 8.34 10.22 -6.34
CA PHE A 148 7.20 10.80 -5.62
C PHE A 148 7.49 12.19 -5.05
N ALA A 149 8.69 12.43 -4.52
CA ALA A 149 9.09 13.72 -4.01
C ALA A 149 9.17 14.78 -5.13
N ASP A 150 9.67 14.37 -6.31
CA ASP A 150 9.97 15.26 -7.43
C ASP A 150 9.11 14.96 -8.67
N SER A 151 7.85 14.56 -8.45
CA SER A 151 6.96 14.04 -9.51
C SER A 151 6.73 14.97 -10.71
N ALA A 152 7.01 16.26 -10.59
CA ALA A 152 6.91 17.23 -11.68
C ALA A 152 8.17 17.30 -12.58
N VAL A 153 9.32 16.81 -12.10
CA VAL A 153 10.63 16.97 -12.77
C VAL A 153 11.31 15.63 -13.03
N PHE A 154 10.83 14.53 -12.44
CA PHE A 154 11.48 13.23 -12.54
C PHE A 154 11.29 12.56 -13.90
N ALA A 155 12.32 12.58 -14.75
CA ALA A 155 12.41 11.82 -15.99
C ALA A 155 13.03 10.43 -15.73
N LEU A 156 12.21 9.38 -15.72
CA LEU A 156 12.65 7.98 -15.55
C LEU A 156 13.77 7.55 -16.51
N GLY A 157 13.79 8.13 -17.73
CA GLY A 157 14.80 7.82 -18.74
C GLY A 157 16.20 8.35 -18.39
N GLU A 158 16.30 9.54 -17.80
CA GLU A 158 17.59 10.17 -17.48
C GLU A 158 18.26 9.50 -16.28
N TYR A 159 17.47 9.12 -15.27
CA TYR A 159 17.97 8.38 -14.11
C TYR A 159 18.51 6.98 -14.46
N ALA A 160 17.87 6.27 -15.39
CA ALA A 160 18.30 4.94 -15.83
C ALA A 160 19.65 4.99 -16.59
N VAL A 161 19.88 6.08 -17.34
CA VAL A 161 21.12 6.34 -18.08
C VAL A 161 22.24 6.75 -17.12
N GLU A 162 21.96 7.63 -16.14
CA GLU A 162 22.94 8.11 -15.17
C GLU A 162 23.46 7.01 -14.22
N LYS A 163 22.65 5.97 -13.96
CA LYS A 163 23.02 4.84 -13.10
C LYS A 163 23.49 3.59 -13.83
N ALA A 164 23.71 3.67 -15.15
CA ALA A 164 24.18 2.55 -16.00
C ALA A 164 23.43 1.24 -15.72
N TRP A 165 22.10 1.29 -15.72
CA TRP A 165 21.30 0.07 -15.73
C TRP A 165 21.36 -0.55 -17.11
N THR A 166 22.34 -1.42 -17.35
CA THR A 166 22.33 -2.32 -18.49
C THR A 166 21.25 -3.37 -18.23
N VAL A 167 20.01 -3.04 -18.54
CA VAL A 167 19.02 -4.07 -18.88
C VAL A 167 19.57 -4.73 -20.13
N ALA A 168 20.10 -5.95 -20.00
CA ALA A 168 20.44 -6.77 -21.16
C ALA A 168 19.25 -6.73 -22.12
N ALA A 169 19.48 -6.13 -23.29
CA ALA A 169 18.46 -5.93 -24.28
C ALA A 169 17.81 -7.28 -24.60
N CYS A 170 16.52 -7.43 -24.30
CA CYS A 170 15.71 -8.44 -24.97
C CYS A 170 15.82 -8.14 -26.48
N PRO A 171 16.35 -9.06 -27.31
CA PRO A 171 16.38 -8.83 -28.74
C PRO A 171 14.92 -8.74 -29.23
N ALA A 172 14.62 -7.63 -29.89
CA ALA A 172 13.31 -7.38 -30.47
C ALA A 172 12.93 -8.55 -31.38
N ALA A 173 11.81 -9.21 -31.07
CA ALA A 173 11.19 -10.16 -31.97
C ALA A 173 10.75 -9.39 -33.23
N SER A 174 11.45 -9.63 -34.33
CA SER A 174 11.08 -9.22 -35.67
C SER A 174 9.75 -9.87 -36.04
N MET A 175 8.68 -9.08 -36.15
CA MET A 175 7.46 -9.49 -36.83
C MET A 175 7.70 -9.47 -38.35
N PRO A 176 7.43 -10.55 -39.09
CA PRO A 176 7.43 -10.49 -40.54
C PRO A 176 6.16 -9.78 -41.04
N ALA A 177 6.34 -8.86 -41.98
CA ALA A 177 5.27 -8.24 -42.74
C ALA A 177 4.53 -9.32 -43.54
N ARG A 178 3.21 -9.40 -43.38
CA ARG A 178 2.35 -10.18 -44.26
C ARG A 178 2.18 -9.43 -45.58
N ALA A 179 2.58 -10.07 -46.67
CA ALA A 179 2.13 -9.77 -48.02
C ALA A 179 0.66 -10.19 -48.20
#